data_AF-I4WBJ3-F1
#
_entry.id   AF-I4WBJ3-F1
#
_cell.length_a   1.000
_cell.length_b   1.000
_cell.length_c   1.000
_cell.angle_alpha   90.00
_cell.angle_beta   90.00
_cell.angle_gamma   90.00
#
_symmetry.space_group_name_H-M   'P 1'
#
loop_
_entity.id
_entity.type
_entity.pdbx_description
1 polymer ?
#
loop_
_entity_poly.entity_id
_entity_poly.type
_entity_poly.pdbx_seq_one_letter_code
_entity_poly.pdbx_strand_id
1 'polypeptide(L)'
;MTETPMERRSLLRPLAFVVLVFGVIWCTMIVRWRMANRVPNGTDVALYLVALPLGLLLGFVLLRKVIDATKKRRQKAAQADVADADAAEPVTPEDPSLAWQLPIFAANVLFAGGDTPAALIDAARASQRAELHPTLRDGQGLPVFAVGVDDVDTAAIDDSLPDAAQGWSESRKRALVLAQTLATRVLDEHFDALRAADPSADMPPGRAKPRPLLQLEWLLPAHWSDADRDAAQAWLTAQLAAQGWSAPSLQVTVSGIGSGAAALKRLDDLNRAFHGDAPRLPHLLLASDSHIDEASIAEWDAAHRLHGASRPEGQVPGEGACALLLAAKHPAGEAELARLHRLLAAQRAQPVDKPGRLQADTFNELVGQALERTKLEADAPAHLVSDTDMRASRSAEAMHLVEQALPERDPIETLLPLGIANGECGAALALATVAVAAQLAVDTQQPGLILSHHDASLRAVAVVTPPAPATSTSTTPTLA
;
A
#
# COMPACT_ATOMS: atom_id res chain seq x y z
N MET A 1 24.40 41.55 13.52
CA MET A 1 24.86 40.40 12.69
C MET A 1 25.10 39.24 13.64
N THR A 2 24.06 38.44 13.85
CA THR A 2 24.05 37.28 14.74
C THR A 2 23.68 36.10 13.86
N GLU A 3 24.68 35.32 13.47
CA GLU A 3 24.50 34.07 12.73
C GLU A 3 23.61 33.11 13.52
N THR A 4 22.64 32.50 12.84
CA THR A 4 21.63 31.64 13.44
C THR A 4 22.22 30.26 13.78
N PRO A 5 21.71 29.58 14.83
CA PRO A 5 22.24 28.29 15.31
C PRO A 5 22.15 27.13 14.30
N MET A 6 21.42 27.28 13.19
CA MET A 6 21.35 26.32 12.09
C MET A 6 22.63 26.26 11.25
N GLU A 7 23.33 27.38 11.01
CA GLU A 7 24.59 27.38 10.25
C GLU A 7 25.72 26.64 10.99
N ARG A 8 25.72 26.67 12.33
CA ARG A 8 26.72 25.96 13.13
C ARG A 8 26.66 24.45 12.97
N ARG A 9 25.47 23.86 12.81
CA ARG A 9 25.32 22.39 12.62
C ARG A 9 25.82 21.93 11.25
N SER A 10 25.71 22.78 10.23
CA SER A 10 26.21 22.55 8.87
C SER A 10 27.74 22.47 8.81
N LEU A 11 28.44 23.34 9.56
CA LEU A 11 29.91 23.43 9.57
C LEU A 11 30.60 22.42 10.50
N LEU A 12 29.90 21.89 11.51
CA LEU A 12 30.46 20.92 12.46
C LEU A 12 30.78 19.56 11.82
N ARG A 13 29.94 19.10 10.89
CA ARG A 13 30.14 17.81 10.19
C ARG A 13 31.41 17.77 9.34
N PRO A 14 31.70 18.74 8.45
CA PRO A 14 32.94 18.74 7.68
C PRO A 14 34.18 18.95 8.55
N LEU A 15 34.07 19.77 9.61
CA LEU A 15 35.16 19.98 10.55
C LEU A 15 35.52 18.69 11.31
N ALA A 16 34.50 17.96 11.80
CA ALA A 16 34.70 16.68 12.48
C ALA A 16 35.35 15.63 11.56
N PHE A 17 34.98 15.60 10.28
CA PHE A 17 35.59 14.72 9.29
C PHE A 17 37.07 15.04 9.05
N VAL A 18 37.43 16.32 8.91
CA VAL A 18 38.83 16.75 8.76
C VAL A 18 39.65 16.34 9.98
N VAL A 19 39.14 16.60 11.19
CA VAL A 19 39.81 16.21 12.45
C VAL A 19 40.01 14.70 12.52
N LEU A 20 39.01 13.91 12.11
CA LEU A 20 39.09 12.46 12.11
C LEU A 20 40.16 11.93 11.15
N VAL A 21 40.23 12.46 9.91
CA VAL A 21 41.25 12.07 8.93
C VAL A 21 42.65 12.34 9.44
N PHE A 22 42.89 13.55 9.99
CA PHE A 22 44.17 13.90 10.59
C PHE A 22 44.49 13.00 11.79
N GLY A 23 43.54 12.79 12.70
CA GLY A 23 43.73 11.99 13.90
C GLY A 23 44.12 10.54 13.60
N VAL A 24 43.47 9.90 12.62
CA VAL A 24 43.77 8.52 12.22
C VAL A 24 45.18 8.42 11.60
N ILE A 25 45.55 9.35 10.72
CA ILE A 25 46.85 9.34 10.05
C ILE A 25 47.98 9.59 11.06
N TRP A 26 47.79 10.55 11.96
CA TRP A 26 48.76 10.86 13.01
C TRP A 26 48.96 9.68 13.94
N CYS A 27 47.88 9.08 14.44
CA CYS A 27 47.95 7.93 15.33
C CYS A 27 48.69 6.76 14.66
N THR A 28 48.34 6.46 13.41
CA THR A 28 48.97 5.37 12.64
C THR A 28 50.47 5.59 12.44
N MET A 29 50.88 6.81 12.09
CA MET A 29 52.30 7.11 11.84
C MET A 29 53.13 7.19 13.11
N ILE A 30 52.58 7.73 14.20
CA ILE A 30 53.24 7.75 15.52
C ILE A 30 53.47 6.32 16.01
N VAL A 31 52.45 5.45 15.91
CA VAL A 31 52.55 4.03 16.28
C VAL A 31 53.60 3.33 15.41
N ARG A 32 53.63 3.60 14.10
CA ARG A 32 54.61 3.00 13.18
C ARG A 32 56.04 3.41 13.48
N TRP A 33 56.31 4.70 13.73
CA TRP A 33 57.65 5.17 14.09
C TRP A 33 58.12 4.59 15.42
N ARG A 34 57.19 4.44 16.37
CA ARG A 34 57.46 3.81 17.67
C ARG A 34 57.79 2.33 17.53
N MET A 35 57.07 1.59 16.68
CA MET A 35 57.39 0.18 16.42
C MET A 35 58.70 -0.01 15.64
N ALA A 36 59.07 0.95 14.79
CA ALA A 36 60.27 0.88 13.95
C ALA A 36 61.53 1.49 14.60
N ASN A 37 61.46 1.98 15.85
CA ASN A 37 62.54 2.73 16.54
C ASN A 37 63.20 3.80 15.66
N ARG A 38 62.41 4.43 14.78
CA ARG A 38 62.91 5.43 13.82
C ARG A 38 62.64 6.82 14.36
N VAL A 39 63.69 7.65 14.46
CA VAL A 39 63.55 9.08 14.75
C VAL A 39 63.17 9.79 13.44
N PRO A 40 61.97 10.36 13.32
CA PRO A 40 61.55 11.03 12.09
C PRO A 40 62.37 12.31 11.88
N ASN A 41 62.87 12.50 10.66
CA ASN A 41 63.52 13.75 10.25
C ASN A 41 62.45 14.81 9.91
N GLY A 42 62.80 16.10 9.84
CA GLY A 42 61.87 17.19 9.54
C GLY A 42 61.07 16.97 8.24
N THR A 43 61.66 16.31 7.26
CA THR A 43 60.98 15.91 6.01
C THR A 43 59.91 14.83 6.22
N ASP A 44 60.16 13.85 7.10
CA ASP A 44 59.18 12.79 7.41
C ASP A 44 57.96 13.37 8.14
N VAL A 45 58.20 14.34 9.05
CA VAL A 45 57.14 15.07 9.75
C VAL A 45 56.27 15.85 8.77
N ALA A 46 56.87 16.63 7.86
CA ALA A 46 56.13 17.41 6.87
C ALA A 46 55.35 16.52 5.89
N LEU A 47 55.94 15.41 5.43
CA LEU A 47 55.31 14.54 4.45
C LEU A 47 54.12 13.75 5.03
N TYR A 48 54.30 13.15 6.21
CA TYR A 48 53.32 12.21 6.75
C TYR A 48 52.25 12.86 7.63
N LEU A 49 52.55 13.96 8.32
CA LEU A 49 51.59 14.61 9.22
C LEU A 49 50.86 15.80 8.58
N VAL A 50 51.35 16.30 7.44
CA VAL A 50 50.75 17.45 6.74
C VAL A 50 50.40 17.10 5.28
N ALA A 51 51.38 16.69 4.46
CA ALA A 51 51.13 16.49 3.04
C ALA A 51 50.17 15.31 2.75
N LEU A 52 50.33 14.19 3.46
CA LEU A 52 49.48 13.00 3.30
C LEU A 52 47.99 13.25 3.66
N PRO A 53 47.63 13.80 4.84
CA PRO A 53 46.23 14.10 5.15
C PRO A 53 45.61 15.13 4.19
N LEU A 54 46.35 16.15 3.79
CA LEU A 54 45.90 17.12 2.79
C LEU A 54 45.68 16.46 1.42
N GLY A 55 46.57 15.56 1.01
CA GLY A 55 46.44 14.79 -0.23
C GLY A 55 45.20 13.90 -0.25
N LEU A 56 44.88 13.24 0.87
CA LEU A 56 43.67 12.42 0.99
C LEU A 56 42.38 13.26 0.97
N LEU A 57 42.37 14.41 1.66
CA LEU A 57 41.25 15.34 1.61
C LEU A 57 41.04 15.91 0.21
N LEU A 58 42.13 16.30 -0.47
CA LEU A 58 42.06 16.79 -1.84
C LEU A 58 41.57 15.71 -2.81
N GLY A 59 42.08 14.48 -2.68
CA GLY A 59 41.62 13.32 -3.47
C GLY A 59 40.14 13.01 -3.26
N PHE A 60 39.66 13.07 -2.00
CA PHE A 60 38.25 12.90 -1.68
C PHE A 60 37.37 14.00 -2.31
N VAL A 61 37.80 15.27 -2.24
CA VAL A 61 37.08 16.39 -2.86
C VAL A 61 37.05 16.26 -4.39
N LEU A 62 38.16 15.86 -5.01
CA LEU A 62 38.23 15.63 -6.46
C LEU A 62 37.33 14.46 -6.87
N LEU A 63 37.35 13.34 -6.14
CA LEU A 63 36.49 12.19 -6.40
C LEU A 63 35.01 12.55 -6.24
N ARG A 64 34.67 13.29 -5.19
CA ARG A 64 33.30 13.80 -4.98
C ARG A 64 32.87 14.75 -6.09
N LYS A 65 33.75 15.66 -6.54
CA LYS A 65 33.48 16.53 -7.70
C LYS A 65 33.30 15.76 -8.99
N VAL A 66 34.03 14.66 -9.19
CA VAL A 66 33.85 13.79 -10.37
C VAL A 66 32.51 13.05 -10.29
N ILE A 67 32.14 12.51 -9.12
CA ILE A 67 30.83 11.85 -8.90
C ILE A 67 29.68 12.84 -9.05
N ASP A 68 29.81 14.04 -8.51
CA ASP A 68 28.80 15.09 -8.63
C ASP A 68 28.74 15.61 -10.08
N ALA A 69 29.87 15.67 -10.79
CA ALA A 69 29.91 16.05 -12.20
C ALA A 69 29.37 14.95 -13.12
N THR A 70 29.55 13.67 -12.81
CA THR A 70 28.92 12.56 -13.56
C THR A 70 27.44 12.48 -13.26
N LYS A 71 27.00 12.71 -12.00
CA LYS A 71 25.58 12.83 -11.64
C LYS A 71 24.93 14.03 -12.35
N LYS A 72 25.57 15.20 -12.34
CA LYS A 72 25.13 16.39 -13.07
C LYS A 72 25.21 16.20 -14.58
N ARG A 73 26.18 15.46 -15.13
CA ARG A 73 26.23 15.10 -16.56
C ARG A 73 25.16 14.10 -16.93
N ARG A 74 24.77 13.19 -16.03
CA ARG A 74 23.68 12.23 -16.25
C ARG A 74 22.31 12.91 -16.17
N GLN A 75 22.15 13.85 -15.24
CA GLN A 75 20.99 14.76 -15.18
C GLN A 75 20.96 15.73 -16.36
N LYS A 76 22.10 16.24 -16.80
CA LYS A 76 22.22 17.11 -17.98
C LYS A 76 22.11 16.33 -19.29
N ALA A 77 22.49 15.06 -19.34
CA ALA A 77 22.25 14.17 -20.46
C ALA A 77 20.76 13.76 -20.52
N ALA A 78 20.12 13.53 -19.38
CA ALA A 78 18.66 13.39 -19.30
C ALA A 78 17.93 14.68 -19.69
N GLN A 79 18.43 15.87 -19.31
CA GLN A 79 17.90 17.16 -19.77
C GLN A 79 18.28 17.49 -21.23
N ALA A 80 19.37 16.95 -21.76
CA ALA A 80 19.77 17.11 -23.15
C ALA A 80 19.01 16.14 -24.07
N ASP A 81 18.66 14.93 -23.61
CA ASP A 81 17.68 14.07 -24.27
C ASP A 81 16.31 14.76 -24.33
N VAL A 82 15.93 15.55 -23.32
CA VAL A 82 14.71 16.38 -23.35
C VAL A 82 14.86 17.62 -24.26
N ALA A 83 16.06 18.17 -24.44
CA ALA A 83 16.30 19.35 -25.28
C ALA A 83 16.58 19.03 -26.75
N ASP A 84 17.09 17.83 -27.07
CA ASP A 84 17.25 17.33 -28.45
C ASP A 84 15.96 16.63 -28.94
N ALA A 85 15.06 16.26 -28.03
CA ALA A 85 13.67 15.91 -28.34
C ALA A 85 12.81 17.12 -28.77
N ASP A 86 13.34 18.35 -28.74
CA ASP A 86 12.71 19.54 -29.34
C ASP A 86 12.92 19.59 -30.88
N ALA A 87 13.72 18.67 -31.44
CA ALA A 87 13.61 18.29 -32.85
C ALA A 87 12.46 17.28 -33.00
N ALA A 88 11.22 17.78 -32.90
CA ALA A 88 9.94 17.10 -33.11
C ALA A 88 10.00 15.63 -33.59
N GLU A 89 10.36 14.72 -32.69
CA GLU A 89 9.78 13.39 -32.72
C GLU A 89 8.34 13.54 -32.22
N PRO A 90 7.37 12.82 -32.79
CA PRO A 90 6.00 12.92 -32.35
C PRO A 90 5.95 12.57 -30.86
N VAL A 91 5.71 13.59 -30.03
CA VAL A 91 5.30 13.43 -28.63
C VAL A 91 4.24 12.35 -28.66
N THR A 92 4.57 11.18 -28.12
CA THR A 92 3.59 10.11 -28.00
C THR A 92 2.48 10.74 -27.17
N PRO A 93 1.25 10.87 -27.69
CA PRO A 93 0.20 11.56 -26.95
C PRO A 93 0.10 10.89 -25.58
N GLU A 94 0.28 11.68 -24.53
CA GLU A 94 0.13 11.23 -23.15
C GLU A 94 -1.22 10.52 -23.06
N ASP A 95 -1.23 9.25 -22.65
CA ASP A 95 -2.44 8.43 -22.68
C ASP A 95 -3.53 9.13 -21.84
N PRO A 96 -4.60 9.67 -22.46
CA PRO A 96 -5.58 10.48 -21.75
C PRO A 96 -6.34 9.67 -20.71
N SER A 97 -6.28 8.34 -20.79
CA SER A 97 -6.86 7.45 -19.79
C SER A 97 -6.17 7.55 -18.43
N LEU A 98 -4.95 8.08 -18.38
CA LEU A 98 -4.17 8.25 -17.15
C LEU A 98 -4.78 9.28 -16.19
N ALA A 99 -5.62 10.20 -16.70
CA ALA A 99 -6.35 11.19 -15.89
C ALA A 99 -7.69 10.65 -15.34
N TRP A 100 -8.08 9.42 -15.69
CA TRP A 100 -9.34 8.84 -15.26
C TRP A 100 -9.37 8.54 -13.76
N GLN A 101 -10.51 8.83 -13.13
CA GLN A 101 -10.68 8.70 -11.69
C GLN A 101 -11.87 7.80 -11.39
N LEU A 102 -11.69 6.85 -10.49
CA LEU A 102 -12.73 5.96 -10.03
C LEU A 102 -13.36 6.52 -8.74
N PRO A 103 -14.66 6.89 -8.74
CA PRO A 103 -15.33 7.31 -7.52
C PRO A 103 -15.54 6.13 -6.57
N ILE A 104 -15.22 6.36 -5.30
CA ILE A 104 -15.46 5.48 -4.17
C ILE A 104 -16.61 6.10 -3.38
N PHE A 105 -17.66 5.33 -3.10
CA PHE A 105 -18.82 5.76 -2.32
C PHE A 105 -18.79 5.23 -0.88
N ALA A 106 -18.25 4.02 -0.69
CA ALA A 106 -18.13 3.41 0.63
C ALA A 106 -16.85 2.59 0.72
N ALA A 107 -16.32 2.50 1.94
CA ALA A 107 -15.15 1.70 2.25
C ALA A 107 -15.31 1.09 3.65
N ASN A 108 -15.47 -0.23 3.71
CA ASN A 108 -15.69 -0.97 4.94
C ASN A 108 -14.57 -1.99 5.09
N VAL A 109 -14.08 -2.17 6.31
CA VAL A 109 -12.92 -3.02 6.61
C VAL A 109 -13.22 -3.87 7.85
N LEU A 110 -12.56 -5.01 7.96
CA LEU A 110 -12.61 -5.86 9.13
C LEU A 110 -11.25 -6.53 9.31
N PHE A 111 -10.46 -6.00 10.25
CA PHE A 111 -9.12 -6.50 10.59
C PHE A 111 -8.93 -6.46 12.11
N ALA A 112 -7.86 -7.08 12.60
CA ALA A 112 -7.52 -7.03 14.02
C ALA A 112 -7.22 -5.62 14.53
N GLY A 113 -6.67 -4.74 13.68
CA GLY A 113 -6.46 -3.33 14.02
C GLY A 113 -7.75 -2.51 14.07
N GLY A 114 -8.91 -3.08 13.72
CA GLY A 114 -10.20 -2.42 13.76
C GLY A 114 -11.15 -2.81 12.63
N ASP A 115 -12.43 -2.48 12.83
CA ASP A 115 -13.55 -2.77 11.93
C ASP A 115 -14.05 -1.55 11.13
N THR A 116 -13.27 -0.45 11.16
CA THR A 116 -13.49 0.77 10.39
C THR A 116 -12.17 1.34 9.89
N PRO A 117 -12.14 2.09 8.77
CA PRO A 117 -10.92 2.74 8.30
C PRO A 117 -10.31 3.69 9.35
N ALA A 118 -11.16 4.37 10.13
CA ALA A 118 -10.75 5.23 11.24
C ALA A 118 -9.99 4.45 12.33
N ALA A 119 -10.50 3.28 12.73
CA ALA A 119 -9.81 2.43 13.70
C ALA A 119 -8.45 1.94 13.19
N LEU A 120 -8.32 1.61 11.90
CA LEU A 120 -7.02 1.25 11.31
C LEU A 120 -6.03 2.41 11.29
N ILE A 121 -6.51 3.65 11.08
CA ILE A 121 -5.68 4.87 11.19
C ILE A 121 -5.15 5.01 12.61
N ASP A 122 -6.02 4.85 13.61
CA ASP A 122 -5.64 4.98 15.02
C ASP A 122 -4.66 3.87 15.44
N ALA A 123 -4.89 2.63 15.03
CA ALA A 123 -3.97 1.51 15.27
C ALA A 123 -2.59 1.74 14.63
N ALA A 124 -2.55 2.24 13.39
CA ALA A 124 -1.30 2.57 12.70
C ALA A 124 -0.54 3.72 13.39
N ARG A 125 -1.24 4.79 13.78
CA ARG A 125 -0.65 5.93 14.52
C ARG A 125 -0.15 5.53 15.90
N ALA A 126 -0.86 4.63 16.57
CA ALA A 126 -0.44 4.05 17.84
C ALA A 126 0.76 3.09 17.70
N SER A 127 1.23 2.85 16.47
CA SER A 127 2.28 1.87 16.17
C SER A 127 1.97 0.49 16.74
N GLN A 128 0.68 0.09 16.70
CA GLN A 128 0.25 -1.24 17.13
C GLN A 128 0.96 -2.30 16.29
N ARG A 129 1.31 -3.43 16.92
CA ARG A 129 2.05 -4.52 16.28
C ARG A 129 1.34 -5.84 16.54
N ALA A 130 1.46 -6.75 15.57
CA ALA A 130 1.08 -8.14 15.80
C ALA A 130 1.88 -8.74 16.96
N GLU A 131 1.19 -9.52 17.79
CA GLU A 131 1.75 -10.20 18.96
C GLU A 131 1.85 -11.71 18.74
N LEU A 132 2.42 -12.41 19.71
CA LEU A 132 2.45 -13.88 19.71
C LEU A 132 1.03 -14.41 19.92
N HIS A 133 0.59 -15.30 19.04
CA HIS A 133 -0.74 -15.88 19.11
C HIS A 133 -0.89 -16.76 20.35
N PRO A 134 -2.02 -16.69 21.09
CA PRO A 134 -2.19 -17.41 22.35
C PRO A 134 -2.09 -18.94 22.16
N THR A 135 -2.58 -19.46 21.04
CA THR A 135 -2.72 -20.91 20.80
C THR A 135 -1.88 -21.47 19.66
N LEU A 136 -1.56 -20.66 18.63
CA LEU A 136 -0.88 -21.16 17.43
C LEU A 136 0.62 -21.35 17.71
N ARG A 137 1.18 -22.43 17.18
CA ARG A 137 2.57 -22.84 17.40
C ARG A 137 3.23 -23.26 16.09
N ASP A 138 4.54 -23.07 15.99
CA ASP A 138 5.36 -23.55 14.87
C ASP A 138 5.63 -25.07 14.99
N GLY A 139 6.37 -25.63 14.01
CA GLY A 139 6.75 -27.04 14.01
C GLY A 139 7.67 -27.48 15.16
N GLN A 140 8.21 -26.53 15.94
CA GLN A 140 8.99 -26.78 17.16
C GLN A 140 8.17 -26.58 18.44
N GLY A 141 6.87 -26.28 18.31
CA GLY A 141 5.98 -26.01 19.44
C GLY A 141 6.16 -24.63 20.07
N LEU A 142 6.85 -23.70 19.41
CA LEU A 142 7.02 -22.33 19.89
C LEU A 142 5.87 -21.42 19.43
N PRO A 143 5.45 -20.43 20.23
CA PRO A 143 4.47 -19.44 19.81
C PRO A 143 4.92 -18.68 18.56
N VAL A 144 3.98 -18.45 17.64
CA VAL A 144 4.19 -17.68 16.41
C VAL A 144 3.52 -16.32 16.52
N PHE A 145 4.07 -15.32 15.85
CA PHE A 145 3.32 -14.09 15.58
C PHE A 145 2.20 -14.42 14.62
N ALA A 146 0.96 -14.13 14.98
CA ALA A 146 -0.18 -14.21 14.08
C ALA A 146 -1.28 -13.30 14.61
N VAL A 147 -2.09 -12.76 13.70
CA VAL A 147 -3.10 -11.78 14.06
C VAL A 147 -4.41 -12.06 13.33
N GLY A 148 -5.45 -12.33 14.11
CA GLY A 148 -6.80 -12.64 13.62
C GLY A 148 -7.80 -11.56 14.01
N VAL A 149 -8.92 -11.53 13.30
CA VAL A 149 -10.09 -10.78 13.73
C VAL A 149 -10.72 -11.51 14.93
N ASP A 150 -11.01 -10.78 16.00
CA ASP A 150 -11.66 -11.33 17.19
C ASP A 150 -13.10 -11.79 16.87
N ASP A 151 -13.59 -12.76 17.63
CA ASP A 151 -14.99 -13.21 17.63
C ASP A 151 -15.57 -13.69 16.28
N VAL A 152 -14.74 -14.18 15.35
CA VAL A 152 -15.20 -14.84 14.13
C VAL A 152 -15.75 -16.24 14.45
N ASP A 153 -17.08 -16.38 14.42
CA ASP A 153 -17.79 -17.64 14.64
C ASP A 153 -17.94 -18.46 13.34
N THR A 154 -17.04 -19.43 13.16
CA THR A 154 -17.07 -20.36 12.03
C THR A 154 -18.09 -21.49 12.18
N ALA A 155 -18.49 -21.82 13.41
CA ALA A 155 -19.47 -22.88 13.66
C ALA A 155 -20.86 -22.47 13.15
N ALA A 156 -21.17 -21.17 13.17
CA ALA A 156 -22.42 -20.62 12.64
C ALA A 156 -22.68 -20.94 11.17
N ILE A 157 -21.64 -21.21 10.37
CA ILE A 157 -21.78 -21.45 8.93
C ILE A 157 -21.74 -22.93 8.54
N ASP A 158 -21.41 -23.85 9.46
CA ASP A 158 -21.15 -25.27 9.15
C ASP A 158 -22.33 -25.96 8.46
N ASP A 159 -23.55 -25.74 8.95
CA ASP A 159 -24.77 -26.33 8.39
C ASP A 159 -25.15 -25.76 7.03
N SER A 160 -24.57 -24.60 6.67
CA SER A 160 -24.85 -23.91 5.42
C SER A 160 -23.79 -24.16 4.35
N LEU A 161 -22.65 -24.75 4.72
CA LEU A 161 -21.57 -25.04 3.78
C LEU A 161 -22.01 -26.10 2.75
N PRO A 162 -21.67 -25.91 1.46
CA PRO A 162 -21.93 -26.95 0.46
C PRO A 162 -21.11 -28.21 0.78
N ASP A 163 -21.57 -29.38 0.33
CA ASP A 163 -20.88 -30.67 0.53
C ASP A 163 -19.40 -30.63 0.11
N ALA A 164 -19.09 -29.92 -0.98
CA ALA A 164 -17.72 -29.75 -1.47
C ALA A 164 -16.81 -28.94 -0.53
N ALA A 165 -17.40 -28.16 0.38
CA ALA A 165 -16.71 -27.38 1.40
C ALA A 165 -16.71 -28.05 2.78
N GLN A 166 -17.34 -29.22 2.91
CA GLN A 166 -17.32 -29.99 4.15
C GLN A 166 -15.89 -30.44 4.46
N GLY A 167 -15.39 -30.06 5.64
CA GLY A 167 -14.00 -30.30 6.05
C GLY A 167 -12.99 -29.26 5.57
N TRP A 168 -13.43 -28.12 5.02
CA TRP A 168 -12.55 -26.99 4.83
C TRP A 168 -11.86 -26.57 6.12
N SER A 169 -10.64 -26.07 5.98
CA SER A 169 -9.85 -25.57 7.09
C SER A 169 -10.55 -24.38 7.76
N GLU A 170 -10.18 -24.15 9.01
CA GLU A 170 -10.76 -23.07 9.80
C GLU A 170 -10.48 -21.70 9.16
N SER A 171 -9.27 -21.48 8.62
CA SER A 171 -8.94 -20.24 7.91
C SER A 171 -9.88 -19.97 6.73
N ARG A 172 -10.23 -20.99 5.93
CA ARG A 172 -11.17 -20.82 4.82
C ARG A 172 -12.56 -20.42 5.32
N LYS A 173 -13.06 -21.08 6.36
CA LYS A 173 -14.36 -20.75 6.97
C LYS A 173 -14.36 -19.32 7.52
N ARG A 174 -13.29 -18.91 8.20
CA ARG A 174 -13.15 -17.54 8.70
C ARG A 174 -13.19 -16.51 7.57
N ALA A 175 -12.49 -16.77 6.45
CA ALA A 175 -12.56 -15.89 5.27
C ALA A 175 -13.99 -15.76 4.71
N LEU A 176 -14.79 -16.83 4.70
CA LEU A 176 -16.20 -16.79 4.30
C LEU A 176 -17.03 -15.90 5.24
N VAL A 177 -16.87 -16.05 6.56
CA VAL A 177 -17.60 -15.26 7.57
C VAL A 177 -17.28 -13.78 7.43
N LEU A 178 -16.01 -13.42 7.25
CA LEU A 178 -15.60 -12.02 7.07
C LEU A 178 -16.22 -11.41 5.80
N ALA A 179 -16.20 -12.16 4.69
CA ALA A 179 -16.81 -11.75 3.43
C ALA A 179 -18.33 -11.55 3.56
N GLN A 180 -19.05 -12.50 4.16
CA GLN A 180 -20.48 -12.39 4.39
C GLN A 180 -20.82 -11.19 5.28
N THR A 181 -20.05 -10.98 6.35
CA THR A 181 -20.24 -9.88 7.29
C THR A 181 -20.11 -8.53 6.60
N LEU A 182 -19.04 -8.30 5.85
CA LEU A 182 -18.85 -7.04 5.13
C LEU A 182 -19.84 -6.85 3.98
N ALA A 183 -20.13 -7.90 3.21
CA ALA A 183 -21.12 -7.82 2.13
C ALA A 183 -22.50 -7.43 2.67
N THR A 184 -22.96 -8.07 3.74
CA THR A 184 -24.24 -7.77 4.39
C THR A 184 -24.26 -6.32 4.89
N ARG A 185 -23.20 -5.88 5.59
CA ARG A 185 -23.09 -4.51 6.10
C ARG A 185 -23.25 -3.46 5.00
N VAL A 186 -22.51 -3.60 3.88
CA VAL A 186 -22.58 -2.64 2.77
C VAL A 186 -23.94 -2.66 2.08
N LEU A 187 -24.54 -3.84 1.91
CA LEU A 187 -25.85 -3.98 1.30
C LEU A 187 -26.94 -3.31 2.15
N ASP A 188 -26.91 -3.53 3.46
CA ASP A 188 -27.86 -2.93 4.39
C ASP A 188 -27.70 -1.40 4.44
N GLU A 189 -26.46 -0.91 4.49
CA GLU A 189 -26.16 0.53 4.59
C GLU A 189 -26.54 1.31 3.33
N HIS A 190 -26.24 0.79 2.13
CA HIS A 190 -26.31 1.57 0.88
C HIS A 190 -27.41 1.15 -0.09
N PHE A 191 -27.97 -0.06 0.04
CA PHE A 191 -28.87 -0.61 -0.96
C PHE A 191 -30.23 -1.08 -0.42
N ASP A 192 -30.40 -1.30 0.89
CA ASP A 192 -31.67 -1.82 1.41
C ASP A 192 -32.85 -0.87 1.15
N ALA A 193 -32.66 0.44 1.34
CA ALA A 193 -33.67 1.44 1.02
C ALA A 193 -34.02 1.47 -0.48
N LEU A 194 -33.03 1.28 -1.36
CA LEU A 194 -33.26 1.23 -2.81
C LEU A 194 -34.03 -0.02 -3.23
N ARG A 195 -33.74 -1.15 -2.59
CA ARG A 195 -34.42 -2.42 -2.81
C ARG A 195 -35.88 -2.34 -2.33
N ALA A 196 -36.11 -1.80 -1.14
CA ALA A 196 -37.45 -1.62 -0.57
C ALA A 196 -38.31 -0.63 -1.37
N ALA A 197 -37.68 0.37 -1.97
CA ALA A 197 -38.36 1.36 -2.81
C ALA A 197 -38.62 0.88 -4.25
N ASP A 198 -38.20 -0.33 -4.64
CA ASP A 198 -38.40 -0.83 -6.00
C ASP A 198 -39.90 -1.06 -6.27
N PRO A 199 -40.56 -0.23 -7.12
CA PRO A 199 -41.99 -0.35 -7.40
C PRO A 199 -42.34 -1.65 -8.15
N SER A 200 -41.33 -2.40 -8.60
CA SER A 200 -41.51 -3.72 -9.19
C SER A 200 -41.86 -4.80 -8.16
N ALA A 201 -41.62 -4.56 -6.86
CA ALA A 201 -42.00 -5.45 -5.76
C ALA A 201 -43.53 -5.56 -5.58
N ASP A 202 -44.28 -4.49 -5.84
CA ASP A 202 -45.76 -4.45 -5.73
C ASP A 202 -46.48 -4.89 -7.03
N MET A 203 -45.74 -5.18 -8.11
CA MET A 203 -46.31 -5.56 -9.40
C MET A 203 -46.60 -7.07 -9.46
N PRO A 204 -47.69 -7.50 -10.12
CA PRO A 204 -47.98 -8.92 -10.30
C PRO A 204 -46.81 -9.67 -10.97
N PRO A 205 -46.51 -10.91 -10.54
CA PRO A 205 -45.46 -11.72 -11.14
C PRO A 205 -45.67 -11.83 -12.65
N GLY A 206 -44.64 -11.46 -13.43
CA GLY A 206 -44.65 -11.47 -14.91
C GLY A 206 -44.76 -10.10 -15.59
N ARG A 207 -45.04 -9.00 -14.87
CA ARG A 207 -45.01 -7.63 -15.42
C ARG A 207 -43.81 -6.79 -14.97
N ALA A 208 -43.24 -7.10 -13.81
CA ALA A 208 -42.00 -6.51 -13.34
C ALA A 208 -40.83 -6.94 -14.25
N LYS A 209 -40.09 -5.98 -14.80
CA LYS A 209 -38.77 -6.24 -15.38
C LYS A 209 -37.73 -6.02 -14.28
N PRO A 210 -37.19 -7.08 -13.68
CA PRO A 210 -36.23 -6.92 -12.61
C PRO A 210 -34.95 -6.27 -13.15
N ARG A 211 -34.42 -5.30 -12.41
CA ARG A 211 -33.27 -4.48 -12.84
C ARG A 211 -32.01 -4.88 -12.06
N PRO A 212 -30.85 -4.99 -12.72
CA PRO A 212 -29.61 -5.14 -12.00
C PRO A 212 -29.30 -3.87 -11.21
N LEU A 213 -29.00 -4.03 -9.92
CA LEU A 213 -28.70 -2.93 -9.00
C LEU A 213 -27.20 -2.87 -8.67
N LEU A 214 -26.57 -4.04 -8.50
CA LEU A 214 -25.19 -4.13 -8.02
C LEU A 214 -24.49 -5.37 -8.58
N GLN A 215 -23.21 -5.22 -8.91
CA GLN A 215 -22.28 -6.33 -9.10
C GLN A 215 -21.40 -6.46 -7.85
N LEU A 216 -21.25 -7.66 -7.31
CA LEU A 216 -20.31 -7.97 -6.24
C LEU A 216 -19.23 -8.87 -6.80
N GLU A 217 -18.00 -8.38 -6.85
CA GLU A 217 -16.83 -9.17 -7.20
C GLU A 217 -16.03 -9.46 -5.94
N TRP A 218 -15.86 -10.74 -5.64
CA TRP A 218 -15.13 -11.22 -4.49
C TRP A 218 -13.75 -11.77 -4.88
N LEU A 219 -12.71 -11.06 -4.47
CA LEU A 219 -11.32 -11.42 -4.63
C LEU A 219 -10.94 -12.45 -3.56
N LEU A 220 -10.71 -13.67 -4.02
CA LEU A 220 -10.24 -14.79 -3.21
C LEU A 220 -8.77 -15.08 -3.52
N PRO A 221 -8.03 -15.72 -2.60
CA PRO A 221 -6.62 -16.01 -2.83
C PRO A 221 -6.42 -16.96 -4.02
N ALA A 222 -5.39 -16.70 -4.83
CA ALA A 222 -5.09 -17.50 -6.01
C ALA A 222 -4.72 -18.96 -5.69
N HIS A 223 -4.26 -19.25 -4.47
CA HIS A 223 -3.91 -20.60 -4.03
C HIS A 223 -5.14 -21.50 -3.79
N TRP A 224 -6.35 -20.93 -3.72
CA TRP A 224 -7.57 -21.73 -3.71
C TRP A 224 -7.74 -22.41 -5.07
N SER A 225 -8.31 -23.61 -5.09
CA SER A 225 -8.66 -24.24 -6.37
C SER A 225 -9.84 -23.51 -7.02
N ASP A 226 -10.03 -23.67 -8.33
CA ASP A 226 -11.22 -23.12 -9.00
C ASP A 226 -12.51 -23.71 -8.41
N ALA A 227 -12.52 -25.00 -8.09
CA ALA A 227 -13.65 -25.66 -7.43
C ALA A 227 -13.94 -25.08 -6.04
N ASP A 228 -12.90 -24.74 -5.26
CA ASP A 228 -13.09 -24.09 -3.95
C ASP A 228 -13.66 -22.68 -4.11
N ARG A 229 -13.18 -21.91 -5.09
CA ARG A 229 -13.72 -20.58 -5.38
C ARG A 229 -15.17 -20.64 -5.84
N ASP A 230 -15.52 -21.58 -6.71
CA ASP A 230 -16.90 -21.79 -7.16
C ASP A 230 -17.82 -22.18 -6.00
N ALA A 231 -17.36 -23.05 -5.10
CA ALA A 231 -18.11 -23.43 -3.90
C ALA A 231 -18.31 -22.22 -2.95
N ALA A 232 -17.29 -21.38 -2.76
CA ALA A 232 -17.39 -20.16 -1.98
C ALA A 232 -18.37 -19.15 -2.61
N GLN A 233 -18.31 -18.97 -3.93
CA GLN A 233 -19.24 -18.12 -4.67
C GLN A 233 -20.68 -18.59 -4.50
N ALA A 234 -20.93 -19.89 -4.69
CA ALA A 234 -22.25 -20.48 -4.54
C ALA A 234 -22.79 -20.30 -3.11
N TRP A 235 -21.93 -20.54 -2.12
CA TRP A 235 -22.28 -20.34 -0.71
C TRP A 235 -22.65 -18.88 -0.42
N LEU A 236 -21.80 -17.91 -0.75
CA LEU A 236 -22.06 -16.48 -0.49
C LEU A 236 -23.33 -16.01 -1.22
N THR A 237 -23.51 -16.47 -2.47
CA THR A 237 -24.73 -16.17 -3.24
C THR A 237 -25.98 -16.68 -2.52
N ALA A 238 -25.94 -17.90 -1.97
CA ALA A 238 -27.07 -18.45 -1.22
C ALA A 238 -27.34 -17.70 0.09
N GLN A 239 -26.28 -17.30 0.81
CA GLN A 239 -26.41 -16.50 2.04
C GLN A 239 -27.07 -15.15 1.78
N LEU A 240 -26.62 -14.43 0.74
CA LEU A 240 -27.18 -13.14 0.37
C LEU A 240 -28.62 -13.30 -0.17
N ALA A 241 -28.89 -14.36 -0.93
CA ALA A 241 -30.24 -14.66 -1.41
C ALA A 241 -31.23 -14.91 -0.26
N ALA A 242 -30.79 -15.55 0.82
CA ALA A 242 -31.62 -15.75 2.02
C ALA A 242 -32.00 -14.43 2.71
N GLN A 243 -31.19 -13.37 2.54
CA GLN A 243 -31.47 -12.00 2.98
C GLN A 243 -32.29 -11.19 1.95
N GLY A 244 -32.69 -11.83 0.85
CA GLY A 244 -33.46 -11.23 -0.23
C GLY A 244 -32.60 -10.48 -1.26
N TRP A 245 -31.31 -10.78 -1.35
CA TRP A 245 -30.40 -10.30 -2.40
C TRP A 245 -30.13 -11.40 -3.41
N SER A 246 -30.92 -11.44 -4.49
CA SER A 246 -30.81 -12.46 -5.53
C SER A 246 -30.74 -11.88 -6.93
N ALA A 247 -30.40 -12.73 -7.90
CA ALA A 247 -30.46 -12.34 -9.30
C ALA A 247 -31.88 -11.89 -9.71
N PRO A 248 -32.00 -10.89 -10.59
CA PRO A 248 -30.92 -10.17 -11.24
C PRO A 248 -30.42 -8.93 -10.46
N SER A 249 -30.98 -8.62 -9.29
CA SER A 249 -30.65 -7.41 -8.51
C SER A 249 -29.19 -7.38 -8.06
N LEU A 250 -28.67 -8.54 -7.65
CA LEU A 250 -27.28 -8.77 -7.27
C LEU A 250 -26.68 -9.87 -8.14
N GLN A 251 -25.48 -9.63 -8.66
CA GLN A 251 -24.65 -10.64 -9.32
C GLN A 251 -23.35 -10.81 -8.55
N VAL A 252 -23.11 -12.00 -8.02
CA VAL A 252 -21.88 -12.34 -7.29
C VAL A 252 -20.94 -13.08 -8.24
N THR A 253 -19.70 -12.62 -8.36
CA THR A 253 -18.62 -13.32 -9.07
C THR A 253 -17.39 -13.42 -8.17
N VAL A 254 -16.58 -14.46 -8.36
CA VAL A 254 -15.29 -14.60 -7.66
C VAL A 254 -14.13 -14.46 -8.63
N SER A 255 -12.97 -14.02 -8.13
CA SER A 255 -11.73 -13.95 -8.89
C SER A 255 -10.53 -14.31 -8.02
N GLY A 256 -9.65 -15.16 -8.55
CA GLY A 256 -8.40 -15.54 -7.87
C GLY A 256 -7.33 -14.45 -8.01
N ILE A 257 -6.83 -13.92 -6.90
CA ILE A 257 -5.81 -12.88 -6.86
C ILE A 257 -4.56 -13.36 -6.12
N GLY A 258 -3.41 -13.21 -6.76
CA GLY A 258 -2.14 -13.73 -6.24
C GLY A 258 -1.33 -12.77 -5.37
N SER A 259 -1.66 -11.47 -5.36
CA SER A 259 -0.94 -10.47 -4.58
C SER A 259 -1.75 -9.19 -4.37
N GLY A 260 -1.35 -8.39 -3.38
CA GLY A 260 -1.93 -7.07 -3.15
C GLY A 260 -1.82 -6.15 -4.38
N ALA A 261 -0.68 -6.17 -5.07
CA ALA A 261 -0.48 -5.41 -6.32
C ALA A 261 -1.46 -5.84 -7.43
N ALA A 262 -1.80 -7.13 -7.50
CA ALA A 262 -2.81 -7.62 -8.45
C ALA A 262 -4.23 -7.16 -8.07
N ALA A 263 -4.56 -7.04 -6.78
CA ALA A 263 -5.83 -6.46 -6.33
C ALA A 263 -5.94 -4.97 -6.72
N LEU A 264 -4.87 -4.20 -6.52
CA LEU A 264 -4.83 -2.79 -6.96
C LEU A 264 -4.92 -2.68 -8.49
N LYS A 265 -4.28 -3.59 -9.23
CA LYS A 265 -4.43 -3.65 -10.69
C LYS A 265 -5.88 -3.93 -11.08
N ARG A 266 -6.60 -4.78 -10.35
CA ARG A 266 -8.03 -5.04 -10.59
C ARG A 266 -8.88 -3.79 -10.41
N LEU A 267 -8.62 -2.98 -9.38
CA LEU A 267 -9.23 -1.65 -9.22
C LEU A 267 -8.97 -0.73 -10.42
N ASP A 268 -7.74 -0.72 -10.94
CA ASP A 268 -7.36 0.07 -12.11
C ASP A 268 -8.04 -0.42 -13.41
N ASP A 269 -8.24 -1.74 -13.54
CA ASP A 269 -9.02 -2.34 -14.61
C ASP A 269 -10.50 -1.93 -14.52
N LEU A 270 -11.06 -1.88 -13.31
CA LEU A 270 -12.41 -1.36 -13.08
C LEU A 270 -12.48 0.14 -13.45
N ASN A 271 -11.50 0.96 -13.04
CA ASN A 271 -11.45 2.37 -13.43
C ASN A 271 -11.53 2.54 -14.96
N ARG A 272 -10.75 1.76 -15.72
CA ARG A 272 -10.84 1.72 -17.18
C ARG A 272 -12.23 1.30 -17.68
N ALA A 273 -12.80 0.25 -17.11
CA ALA A 273 -14.13 -0.23 -17.49
C ALA A 273 -15.23 0.82 -17.24
N PHE A 274 -15.16 1.54 -16.12
CA PHE A 274 -16.07 2.65 -15.79
C PHE A 274 -15.95 3.84 -16.75
N HIS A 275 -14.85 3.98 -17.49
CA HIS A 275 -14.67 5.04 -18.49
C HIS A 275 -14.93 4.56 -19.92
N GLY A 276 -15.14 3.26 -20.13
CA GLY A 276 -15.56 2.69 -21.41
C GLY A 276 -17.05 2.88 -21.70
N ASP A 277 -17.49 2.23 -22.79
CA ASP A 277 -18.85 2.32 -23.33
C ASP A 277 -19.85 1.34 -22.69
N ALA A 278 -19.39 0.47 -21.79
CA ALA A 278 -20.24 -0.55 -21.15
C ALA A 278 -21.19 0.06 -20.10
N PRO A 279 -22.36 -0.56 -19.84
CA PRO A 279 -23.26 -0.15 -18.77
C PRO A 279 -22.56 -0.16 -17.40
N ARG A 280 -22.64 0.96 -16.69
CA ARG A 280 -21.90 1.21 -15.43
C ARG A 280 -22.79 0.90 -14.24
N LEU A 281 -22.92 -0.38 -13.90
CA LEU A 281 -23.54 -0.75 -12.64
C LEU A 281 -22.61 -0.39 -11.48
N PRO A 282 -23.15 -0.03 -10.31
CA PRO A 282 -22.39 -0.06 -9.07
C PRO A 282 -21.68 -1.40 -8.91
N HIS A 283 -20.48 -1.35 -8.36
CA HIS A 283 -19.59 -2.49 -8.21
C HIS A 283 -19.05 -2.53 -6.78
N LEU A 284 -19.39 -3.57 -6.04
CA LEU A 284 -18.85 -3.87 -4.73
C LEU A 284 -17.66 -4.81 -4.89
N LEU A 285 -16.45 -4.27 -4.77
CA LEU A 285 -15.23 -5.06 -4.78
C LEU A 285 -14.91 -5.49 -3.35
N LEU A 286 -15.00 -6.78 -3.09
CA LEU A 286 -14.76 -7.40 -1.79
C LEU A 286 -13.48 -8.24 -1.86
N ALA A 287 -12.65 -8.19 -0.83
CA ALA A 287 -11.55 -9.14 -0.64
C ALA A 287 -11.57 -9.67 0.79
N SER A 288 -11.25 -10.95 0.97
CA SER A 288 -11.10 -11.57 2.29
C SER A 288 -10.07 -12.69 2.24
N ASP A 289 -9.24 -12.78 3.26
CA ASP A 289 -8.28 -13.87 3.42
C ASP A 289 -8.03 -14.14 4.91
N SER A 290 -7.59 -15.35 5.22
CA SER A 290 -7.21 -15.76 6.56
C SER A 290 -6.09 -16.79 6.49
N HIS A 291 -5.12 -16.64 7.39
CA HIS A 291 -4.07 -17.62 7.65
C HIS A 291 -4.09 -18.08 9.10
N ILE A 292 -5.26 -17.96 9.76
CA ILE A 292 -5.43 -18.19 11.20
C ILE A 292 -5.98 -19.60 11.42
N ASP A 293 -5.10 -20.58 11.26
CA ASP A 293 -5.29 -21.96 11.73
C ASP A 293 -3.96 -22.71 11.77
N GLU A 294 -3.94 -23.88 12.42
CA GLU A 294 -2.74 -24.69 12.60
C GLU A 294 -2.16 -25.20 11.26
N ALA A 295 -3.03 -25.49 10.29
CA ALA A 295 -2.62 -25.97 8.97
C ALA A 295 -1.85 -24.90 8.18
N SER A 296 -2.33 -23.66 8.20
CA SER A 296 -1.70 -22.51 7.54
C SER A 296 -0.35 -22.21 8.20
N ILE A 297 -0.28 -22.26 9.53
CA ILE A 297 0.99 -22.06 10.26
C ILE A 297 2.00 -23.15 9.88
N ALA A 298 1.58 -24.42 9.87
CA ALA A 298 2.44 -25.53 9.49
C ALA A 298 2.93 -25.41 8.04
N GLU A 299 2.07 -25.00 7.12
CA GLU A 299 2.44 -24.74 5.72
C GLU A 299 3.48 -23.62 5.63
N TRP A 300 3.28 -22.51 6.33
CA TRP A 300 4.20 -21.37 6.30
C TRP A 300 5.54 -21.67 6.96
N ASP A 301 5.56 -22.45 8.05
CA ASP A 301 6.82 -22.87 8.68
C ASP A 301 7.62 -23.80 7.75
N ALA A 302 6.93 -24.77 7.15
CA ALA A 302 7.52 -25.70 6.17
C ALA A 302 8.06 -24.95 4.94
N ALA A 303 7.37 -23.90 4.50
CA ALA A 303 7.81 -23.01 3.43
C ALA A 303 8.83 -21.95 3.88
N HIS A 304 9.23 -21.94 5.15
CA HIS A 304 10.16 -20.96 5.74
C HIS A 304 9.72 -19.51 5.60
N ARG A 305 8.41 -19.28 5.65
CA ARG A 305 7.78 -17.96 5.50
C ARG A 305 7.47 -17.27 6.83
N LEU A 306 7.34 -17.99 7.94
CA LEU A 306 6.95 -17.38 9.23
C LEU A 306 7.99 -16.40 9.77
N HIS A 307 7.50 -15.26 10.26
CA HIS A 307 8.27 -14.30 11.04
C HIS A 307 8.68 -14.90 12.39
N GLY A 308 9.96 -14.74 12.75
CA GLY A 308 10.47 -15.19 14.05
C GLY A 308 11.95 -14.87 14.25
N ALA A 309 12.50 -15.25 15.39
CA ALA A 309 13.89 -14.95 15.75
C ALA A 309 14.93 -15.48 14.74
N SER A 310 14.66 -16.64 14.13
CA SER A 310 15.50 -17.24 13.09
C SER A 310 15.23 -16.67 11.70
N ARG A 311 14.11 -15.94 11.51
CA ARG A 311 13.62 -15.42 10.23
C ARG A 311 13.00 -14.03 10.42
N PRO A 312 13.80 -12.98 10.67
CA PRO A 312 13.29 -11.62 10.85
C PRO A 312 12.63 -11.05 9.57
N GLU A 313 12.99 -11.58 8.40
CA GLU A 313 12.37 -11.24 7.11
C GLU A 313 11.17 -12.15 6.76
N GLY A 314 10.69 -12.95 7.72
CA GLY A 314 9.46 -13.72 7.56
C GLY A 314 8.20 -12.84 7.67
N GLN A 315 7.09 -13.38 7.18
CA GLN A 315 5.75 -12.81 7.20
C GLN A 315 5.00 -13.22 8.46
N VAL A 316 4.14 -12.33 8.95
CA VAL A 316 3.20 -12.61 10.04
C VAL A 316 1.88 -13.03 9.42
N PRO A 317 1.38 -14.26 9.66
CA PRO A 317 0.04 -14.68 9.29
C PRO A 317 -1.01 -13.69 9.80
N GLY A 318 -1.82 -13.18 8.89
CA GLY A 318 -2.88 -12.25 9.18
C GLY A 318 -4.23 -12.75 8.70
N GLU A 319 -5.23 -11.95 8.98
CA GLU A 319 -6.60 -12.14 8.53
C GLU A 319 -7.29 -10.79 8.38
N GLY A 320 -8.16 -10.70 7.38
CA GLY A 320 -9.06 -9.57 7.29
C GLY A 320 -9.87 -9.57 6.02
N ALA A 321 -10.76 -8.58 5.94
CA ALA A 321 -11.55 -8.31 4.76
C ALA A 321 -11.70 -6.81 4.50
N CYS A 322 -11.86 -6.45 3.24
CA CYS A 322 -12.10 -5.08 2.81
C CYS A 322 -13.12 -5.07 1.68
N ALA A 323 -14.06 -4.13 1.74
CA ALA A 323 -15.10 -3.91 0.74
C ALA A 323 -15.07 -2.45 0.28
N LEU A 324 -15.05 -2.23 -1.03
CA LEU A 324 -15.09 -0.90 -1.65
C LEU A 324 -16.31 -0.83 -2.58
N LEU A 325 -17.17 0.17 -2.36
CA LEU A 325 -18.29 0.46 -3.25
C LEU A 325 -17.87 1.48 -4.31
N LEU A 326 -17.89 1.06 -5.57
CA LEU A 326 -17.38 1.80 -6.71
C LEU A 326 -18.53 2.06 -7.69
N ALA A 327 -18.71 3.30 -8.13
CA ALA A 327 -19.71 3.61 -9.14
C ALA A 327 -19.36 4.88 -9.91
N ALA A 328 -19.92 5.05 -11.12
CA ALA A 328 -19.86 6.35 -11.79
C ALA A 328 -20.78 7.38 -11.12
N LYS A 329 -21.90 6.91 -10.56
CA LYS A 329 -22.88 7.67 -9.76
C LYS A 329 -23.54 6.71 -8.78
N HIS A 330 -23.78 7.13 -7.54
CA HIS A 330 -24.54 6.32 -6.60
C HIS A 330 -26.01 6.23 -7.04
N PRO A 331 -26.65 5.05 -6.98
CA PRO A 331 -28.05 4.92 -7.38
C PRO A 331 -29.01 5.73 -6.49
N ALA A 332 -28.69 5.88 -5.20
CA ALA A 332 -29.45 6.71 -4.26
C ALA A 332 -29.04 8.20 -4.26
N GLY A 333 -28.06 8.60 -5.08
CA GLY A 333 -27.55 9.97 -5.11
C GLY A 333 -26.71 10.37 -3.88
N GLU A 334 -26.14 9.39 -3.18
CA GLU A 334 -25.19 9.64 -2.09
C GLU A 334 -23.93 10.37 -2.59
N ALA A 335 -23.28 11.08 -1.68
CA ALA A 335 -22.03 11.77 -1.98
C ALA A 335 -20.89 10.76 -2.12
N GLU A 336 -19.94 11.09 -2.99
CA GLU A 336 -18.69 10.32 -3.10
C GLU A 336 -17.88 10.45 -1.80
N LEU A 337 -17.31 9.34 -1.34
CA LEU A 337 -16.31 9.35 -0.28
C LEU A 337 -15.01 9.92 -0.83
N ALA A 338 -14.48 9.38 -1.92
CA ALA A 338 -13.21 9.82 -2.50
C ALA A 338 -13.08 9.45 -3.97
N ARG A 339 -11.99 9.90 -4.61
CA ARG A 339 -11.66 9.57 -6.00
C ARG A 339 -10.28 8.94 -6.09
N LEU A 340 -10.22 7.72 -6.62
CA LEU A 340 -8.98 6.99 -6.88
C LEU A 340 -8.47 7.27 -8.29
N HIS A 341 -7.24 7.77 -8.39
CA HIS A 341 -6.55 7.97 -9.66
C HIS A 341 -6.00 6.65 -10.21
N ARG A 342 -5.58 6.66 -11.47
CA ARG A 342 -4.99 5.49 -12.13
C ARG A 342 -3.78 4.94 -11.38
N LEU A 343 -3.67 3.61 -11.34
CA LEU A 343 -2.55 2.92 -10.71
C LEU A 343 -1.30 3.02 -11.58
N LEU A 344 -0.16 3.24 -10.93
CA LEU A 344 1.16 3.08 -11.51
C LEU A 344 1.83 1.88 -10.88
N ALA A 345 2.36 0.99 -11.70
CA ALA A 345 3.05 -0.20 -11.21
C ALA A 345 4.33 -0.44 -12.01
N ALA A 346 5.36 -0.92 -11.32
CA ALA A 346 6.61 -1.34 -11.93
C ALA A 346 7.20 -2.52 -11.17
N GLN A 347 8.10 -3.25 -11.84
CA GLN A 347 8.86 -4.33 -11.25
C GLN A 347 10.30 -3.86 -10.99
N ARG A 348 10.79 -4.12 -9.78
CA ARG A 348 12.18 -3.89 -9.40
C ARG A 348 13.10 -4.79 -10.21
N ALA A 349 14.28 -4.27 -10.54
CA ALA A 349 15.34 -5.05 -11.17
C ALA A 349 15.84 -6.18 -10.26
N GLN A 350 15.81 -5.99 -8.93
CA GLN A 350 16.16 -7.01 -7.96
C GLN A 350 15.13 -7.02 -6.80
N PRO A 351 14.78 -8.22 -6.30
CA PRO A 351 13.95 -8.35 -5.11
C PRO A 351 14.56 -7.59 -3.93
N VAL A 352 13.74 -6.89 -3.16
CA VAL A 352 14.19 -6.06 -2.02
C VAL A 352 14.82 -6.90 -0.90
N ASP A 353 14.44 -8.18 -0.80
CA ASP A 353 14.97 -9.13 0.19
C ASP A 353 16.40 -9.61 -0.14
N LYS A 354 16.92 -9.29 -1.33
CA LYS A 354 18.30 -9.65 -1.68
C LYS A 354 19.29 -8.75 -0.93
N PRO A 355 20.34 -9.34 -0.33
CA PRO A 355 21.41 -8.55 0.29
C PRO A 355 22.04 -7.60 -0.73
N GLY A 356 22.13 -6.32 -0.39
CA GLY A 356 22.69 -5.31 -1.30
C GLY A 356 22.34 -3.89 -0.92
N ARG A 357 22.74 -2.95 -1.77
CA ARG A 357 22.35 -1.55 -1.62
C ARG A 357 20.85 -1.42 -1.88
N LEU A 358 20.15 -0.69 -1.02
CA LEU A 358 18.75 -0.30 -1.23
C LEU A 358 18.63 0.39 -2.61
N GLN A 359 17.84 -0.21 -3.50
CA GLN A 359 17.49 0.37 -4.80
C GLN A 359 16.06 0.90 -4.69
N ALA A 360 15.90 2.19 -4.37
CA ALA A 360 14.57 2.81 -4.25
C ALA A 360 14.16 3.57 -5.52
N ASP A 361 15.03 3.62 -6.53
CA ASP A 361 14.84 4.43 -7.74
C ASP A 361 13.48 4.17 -8.41
N THR A 362 13.12 2.90 -8.61
CA THR A 362 11.83 2.52 -9.21
C THR A 362 10.64 3.03 -8.40
N PHE A 363 10.70 2.98 -7.06
CA PHE A 363 9.56 3.37 -6.23
C PHE A 363 9.43 4.89 -6.16
N ASN A 364 10.56 5.59 -6.04
CA ASN A 364 10.63 7.06 -6.10
C ASN A 364 10.12 7.59 -7.44
N GLU A 365 10.47 6.94 -8.56
CA GLU A 365 9.99 7.30 -9.90
C GLU A 365 8.46 7.16 -10.01
N LEU A 366 7.88 6.07 -9.48
CA LEU A 366 6.43 5.88 -9.48
C LEU A 366 5.70 6.95 -8.66
N VAL A 367 6.23 7.31 -7.49
CA VAL A 367 5.65 8.37 -6.65
C VAL A 367 5.76 9.73 -7.33
N GLY A 368 6.90 10.07 -7.92
CA GLY A 368 7.08 11.30 -8.69
C GLY A 368 6.05 11.40 -9.82
N GLN A 369 5.90 10.34 -10.62
CA GLN A 369 4.89 10.29 -11.68
C GLN A 369 3.45 10.41 -11.16
N ALA A 370 3.14 9.82 -10.00
CA ALA A 370 1.81 9.90 -9.41
C ALA A 370 1.46 11.33 -8.97
N LEU A 371 2.41 12.03 -8.34
CA LEU A 371 2.24 13.42 -7.89
C LEU A 371 2.14 14.39 -9.08
N GLU A 372 3.02 14.25 -10.07
CA GLU A 372 3.01 15.09 -11.28
C GLU A 372 1.66 15.01 -12.03
N ARG A 373 1.11 13.79 -12.20
CA ARG A 373 -0.14 13.57 -12.94
C ARG A 373 -1.37 14.13 -12.23
N THR A 374 -1.36 14.10 -10.91
CA THR A 374 -2.45 14.66 -10.11
C THR A 374 -2.36 16.17 -9.98
N LYS A 375 -1.30 16.80 -10.54
CA LYS A 375 -0.98 18.22 -10.39
C LYS A 375 -0.93 18.63 -8.92
N LEU A 376 -0.55 17.68 -8.07
CA LEU A 376 -0.24 17.93 -6.68
C LEU A 376 1.19 18.43 -6.63
N GLU A 377 1.41 19.56 -5.99
CA GLU A 377 2.76 20.02 -5.70
C GLU A 377 3.46 18.97 -4.82
N ALA A 378 4.78 18.83 -4.95
CA ALA A 378 5.53 17.85 -4.15
C ALA A 378 5.50 18.16 -2.64
N ASP A 379 5.14 19.38 -2.26
CA ASP A 379 4.92 19.81 -0.88
C ASP A 379 3.44 19.70 -0.44
N ALA A 380 2.55 19.27 -1.34
CA ALA A 380 1.14 19.12 -1.05
C ALA A 380 1.00 18.18 0.15
N PRO A 381 0.16 18.56 1.13
CA PRO A 381 0.09 17.82 2.35
C PRO A 381 -0.57 16.47 2.05
N ALA A 382 0.22 15.40 2.02
CA ALA A 382 -0.26 14.06 1.70
C ALA A 382 0.00 13.11 2.88
N HIS A 383 -0.96 12.25 3.16
CA HIS A 383 -0.76 11.08 4.00
C HIS A 383 -0.32 9.91 3.14
N LEU A 384 0.56 9.07 3.67
CA LEU A 384 1.04 7.90 2.96
C LEU A 384 0.53 6.65 3.67
N VAL A 385 -0.22 5.81 2.96
CA VAL A 385 -0.79 4.57 3.49
C VAL A 385 -0.18 3.41 2.75
N SER A 386 0.34 2.42 3.47
CA SER A 386 1.07 1.31 2.87
C SER A 386 0.68 -0.06 3.44
N ASP A 387 0.95 -1.10 2.65
CA ASP A 387 0.90 -2.51 3.06
C ASP A 387 2.20 -2.96 3.76
N THR A 388 3.01 -2.03 4.27
CA THR A 388 4.26 -2.34 4.96
C THR A 388 4.01 -3.20 6.19
N ASP A 389 4.74 -4.30 6.31
CA ASP A 389 4.68 -5.23 7.43
C ASP A 389 5.93 -5.17 8.32
N MET A 390 6.07 -6.12 9.24
CA MET A 390 7.17 -6.18 10.22
C MET A 390 8.54 -6.51 9.63
N ARG A 391 8.66 -6.80 8.32
CA ARG A 391 9.95 -7.10 7.70
C ARG A 391 10.79 -5.84 7.60
N ALA A 392 12.06 -5.92 8.04
CA ALA A 392 12.93 -4.76 8.11
C ALA A 392 13.24 -4.21 6.71
N SER A 393 13.35 -5.08 5.71
CA SER A 393 13.49 -4.67 4.29
C SER A 393 12.33 -3.80 3.81
N ARG A 394 11.07 -4.17 4.12
CA ARG A 394 9.86 -3.43 3.75
C ARG A 394 9.77 -2.10 4.49
N SER A 395 10.01 -2.14 5.81
CA SER A 395 10.01 -0.95 6.65
C SER A 395 11.07 0.06 6.22
N ALA A 396 12.29 -0.39 5.91
CA ALA A 396 13.39 0.48 5.47
C ALA A 396 13.12 1.12 4.10
N GLU A 397 12.52 0.37 3.17
CA GLU A 397 12.15 0.90 1.85
C GLU A 397 11.05 1.97 1.97
N ALA A 398 10.02 1.74 2.78
CA ALA A 398 8.94 2.70 3.00
C ALA A 398 9.46 3.99 3.67
N MET A 399 10.27 3.87 4.72
CA MET A 399 10.88 5.02 5.39
C MET A 399 11.75 5.83 4.43
N HIS A 400 12.59 5.16 3.63
CA HIS A 400 13.44 5.84 2.66
C HIS A 400 12.62 6.58 1.58
N LEU A 401 11.50 6.00 1.14
CA LEU A 401 10.61 6.65 0.19
C LEU A 401 10.01 7.93 0.79
N VAL A 402 9.54 7.90 2.05
CA VAL A 402 9.00 9.10 2.70
C VAL A 402 10.06 10.18 2.83
N GLU A 403 11.29 9.84 3.23
CA GLU A 403 12.42 10.78 3.30
C GLU A 403 12.76 11.43 1.95
N GLN A 404 12.55 10.74 0.82
CA GLN A 404 12.82 11.28 -0.51
C GLN A 404 11.64 12.06 -1.09
N ALA A 405 10.43 11.54 -0.95
CA ALA A 405 9.23 12.13 -1.53
C ALA A 405 8.71 13.32 -0.71
N LEU A 406 8.88 13.30 0.61
CA LEU A 406 8.33 14.28 1.55
C LEU A 406 9.40 14.70 2.60
N PRO A 407 10.54 15.27 2.18
CA PRO A 407 11.72 15.48 3.04
C PRO A 407 11.51 16.43 4.22
N GLU A 408 10.51 17.31 4.14
CA GLU A 408 10.19 18.29 5.18
C GLU A 408 9.23 17.73 6.25
N ARG A 409 8.79 16.47 6.12
CA ARG A 409 7.83 15.82 7.03
C ARG A 409 8.51 14.77 7.91
N ASP A 410 7.97 14.55 9.10
CA ASP A 410 8.36 13.42 9.93
C ASP A 410 7.85 12.12 9.29
N PRO A 411 8.74 11.17 8.93
CA PRO A 411 8.32 9.90 8.35
C PRO A 411 7.38 9.08 9.25
N ILE A 412 7.52 9.19 10.57
CA ILE A 412 6.72 8.44 11.54
C ILE A 412 5.27 8.96 11.57
N GLU A 413 5.09 10.28 11.46
CA GLU A 413 3.74 10.88 11.42
C GLU A 413 3.08 10.76 10.04
N THR A 414 3.88 10.60 8.99
CA THR A 414 3.42 10.62 7.60
C THR A 414 3.05 9.23 7.06
N LEU A 415 3.80 8.19 7.45
CA LEU A 415 3.57 6.80 7.04
C LEU A 415 2.54 6.12 7.95
N LEU A 416 1.51 5.52 7.36
CA LEU A 416 0.59 4.60 8.01
C LEU A 416 0.80 3.18 7.46
N PRO A 417 1.65 2.36 8.13
CA PRO A 417 1.95 1.00 7.70
C PRO A 417 0.93 0.00 8.24
N LEU A 418 -0.04 -0.39 7.42
CA LEU A 418 -1.17 -1.21 7.87
C LEU A 418 -0.77 -2.67 8.17
N GLY A 419 0.24 -3.21 7.49
CA GLY A 419 0.66 -4.61 7.65
C GLY A 419 1.32 -4.93 9.00
N ILE A 420 1.77 -3.92 9.75
CA ILE A 420 2.43 -4.13 11.05
C ILE A 420 1.45 -4.65 12.10
N ALA A 421 0.24 -4.11 12.15
CA ALA A 421 -0.80 -4.52 13.09
C ALA A 421 -1.67 -5.66 12.55
N ASN A 422 -1.83 -5.76 11.23
CA ASN A 422 -2.84 -6.63 10.62
C ASN A 422 -2.27 -7.90 9.96
N GLY A 423 -0.94 -8.05 9.90
CA GLY A 423 -0.29 -9.20 9.27
C GLY A 423 -0.54 -9.28 7.77
N GLU A 424 -0.13 -10.38 7.16
CA GLU A 424 -0.34 -10.67 5.74
C GLU A 424 -1.71 -11.30 5.54
N CYS A 425 -2.54 -10.63 4.73
CA CYS A 425 -3.86 -11.10 4.28
C CYS A 425 -4.14 -10.65 2.83
N GLY A 426 -3.08 -10.52 2.04
CA GLY A 426 -3.13 -10.42 0.58
C GLY A 426 -3.96 -9.26 0.06
N ALA A 427 -4.97 -9.60 -0.77
CA ALA A 427 -5.82 -8.60 -1.43
C ALA A 427 -6.60 -7.73 -0.43
N ALA A 428 -6.99 -8.28 0.72
CA ALA A 428 -7.72 -7.54 1.75
C ALA A 428 -6.90 -6.36 2.26
N LEU A 429 -5.65 -6.60 2.66
CA LEU A 429 -4.75 -5.54 3.16
C LEU A 429 -4.50 -4.47 2.09
N ALA A 430 -4.27 -4.88 0.84
CA ALA A 430 -4.05 -3.93 -0.26
C ALA A 430 -5.26 -3.04 -0.51
N LEU A 431 -6.48 -3.58 -0.51
CA LEU A 431 -7.69 -2.77 -0.61
C LEU A 431 -7.90 -1.89 0.63
N ALA A 432 -7.51 -2.36 1.82
CA ALA A 432 -7.59 -1.55 3.04
C ALA A 432 -6.70 -0.30 2.98
N THR A 433 -5.57 -0.33 2.27
CA THR A 433 -4.77 0.89 2.04
C THR A 433 -5.57 1.95 1.26
N VAL A 434 -6.42 1.54 0.33
CA VAL A 434 -7.32 2.43 -0.42
C VAL A 434 -8.41 2.96 0.49
N ALA A 435 -9.03 2.09 1.30
CA ALA A 435 -10.08 2.47 2.25
C ALA A 435 -9.59 3.53 3.26
N VAL A 436 -8.42 3.29 3.86
CA VAL A 436 -7.78 4.21 4.81
C VAL A 436 -7.36 5.52 4.14
N ALA A 437 -6.78 5.46 2.92
CA ALA A 437 -6.43 6.67 2.18
C ALA A 437 -7.68 7.51 1.81
N ALA A 438 -8.79 6.86 1.45
CA ALA A 438 -10.06 7.53 1.17
C ALA A 438 -10.63 8.22 2.42
N GLN A 439 -10.63 7.53 3.56
CA GLN A 439 -11.08 8.11 4.83
C GLN A 439 -10.22 9.32 5.23
N LEU A 440 -8.89 9.17 5.20
CA LEU A 440 -7.97 10.27 5.49
C LEU A 440 -8.19 11.46 4.55
N ALA A 441 -8.39 11.20 3.26
CA ALA A 441 -8.55 12.26 2.27
C ALA A 441 -9.78 13.14 2.55
N VAL A 442 -10.87 12.53 3.04
CA VAL A 442 -12.07 13.26 3.46
C VAL A 442 -11.84 13.99 4.77
N ASP A 443 -11.28 13.31 5.78
CA ASP A 443 -11.12 13.87 7.12
C ASP A 443 -10.19 15.09 7.13
N THR A 444 -9.16 15.08 6.28
CA THR A 444 -8.16 16.14 6.24
C THR A 444 -8.30 17.08 5.05
N GLN A 445 -9.18 16.77 4.09
CA GLN A 445 -9.33 17.48 2.81
C GLN A 445 -8.01 17.55 2.02
N GLN A 446 -7.25 16.45 2.07
CA GLN A 446 -5.92 16.34 1.49
C GLN A 446 -5.78 15.07 0.65
N PRO A 447 -4.88 15.03 -0.34
CA PRO A 447 -4.59 13.78 -1.05
C PRO A 447 -3.98 12.72 -0.14
N GLY A 448 -4.31 11.46 -0.40
CA GLY A 448 -3.65 10.28 0.16
C GLY A 448 -2.84 9.56 -0.91
N LEU A 449 -1.61 9.15 -0.58
CA LEU A 449 -0.77 8.31 -1.42
C LEU A 449 -0.86 6.86 -0.93
N ILE A 450 -1.31 5.97 -1.81
CA ILE A 450 -1.35 4.53 -1.57
C ILE A 450 -0.05 3.92 -2.08
N LEU A 451 0.55 3.08 -1.24
CA LEU A 451 1.73 2.30 -1.57
C LEU A 451 1.47 0.80 -1.37
N SER A 452 1.65 0.02 -2.44
CA SER A 452 1.79 -1.43 -2.30
C SER A 452 3.20 -1.86 -2.67
N HIS A 453 3.89 -2.44 -1.70
CA HIS A 453 5.26 -2.92 -1.85
C HIS A 453 5.55 -4.17 -1.00
N HIS A 454 4.51 -4.83 -0.47
CA HIS A 454 4.63 -6.07 0.26
C HIS A 454 5.34 -7.18 -0.55
N ASP A 455 5.10 -7.24 -1.87
CA ASP A 455 5.81 -8.14 -2.78
C ASP A 455 7.32 -7.82 -2.85
N ALA A 456 8.16 -8.83 -3.07
CA ALA A 456 9.60 -8.63 -3.12
C ALA A 456 10.07 -7.76 -4.31
N SER A 457 9.33 -7.77 -5.42
CA SER A 457 9.71 -7.12 -6.67
C SER A 457 8.69 -6.11 -7.18
N LEU A 458 7.40 -6.28 -6.95
CA LEU A 458 6.36 -5.41 -7.51
C LEU A 458 6.13 -4.19 -6.63
N ARG A 459 6.10 -3.01 -7.24
CA ARG A 459 5.74 -1.75 -6.60
C ARG A 459 4.53 -1.18 -7.31
N ALA A 460 3.55 -0.75 -6.54
CA ALA A 460 2.38 -0.07 -7.06
C ALA A 460 2.06 1.17 -6.23
N VAL A 461 1.67 2.25 -6.92
CA VAL A 461 1.36 3.55 -6.36
C VAL A 461 0.06 4.05 -6.97
N ALA A 462 -0.83 4.58 -6.12
CA ALA A 462 -2.00 5.32 -6.57
C ALA A 462 -2.22 6.53 -5.66
N VAL A 463 -2.98 7.51 -6.16
CA VAL A 463 -3.39 8.68 -5.37
C VAL A 463 -4.89 8.60 -5.15
N VAL A 464 -5.32 8.93 -3.94
CA VAL A 464 -6.72 9.18 -3.60
C VAL A 464 -6.87 10.66 -3.29
N THR A 465 -7.88 11.31 -3.87
CA THR A 465 -8.19 12.70 -3.58
C THR A 465 -9.59 12.82 -3.00
N PRO A 466 -9.86 13.83 -2.14
CA PRO A 466 -11.23 14.14 -1.74
C PRO A 466 -12.09 14.45 -2.99
N PRO A 467 -13.41 14.24 -2.90
CA PRO A 467 -14.31 14.57 -3.98
C PRO A 467 -14.27 16.08 -4.24
N ALA A 468 -14.46 16.50 -5.50
CA ALA A 468 -14.55 17.91 -5.82
C ALA A 468 -15.75 18.53 -5.06
N PRO A 469 -15.61 19.75 -4.49
CA PRO A 469 -16.72 20.39 -3.81
C PRO A 469 -17.90 20.55 -4.77
N ALA A 470 -19.09 20.15 -4.32
CA ALA A 470 -20.30 20.27 -5.12
C ALA A 470 -20.47 21.75 -5.53
N THR A 471 -20.51 22.01 -6.83
CA THR A 471 -20.77 23.35 -7.34
C THR A 471 -22.23 23.67 -7.04
N SER A 472 -22.48 24.43 -5.98
CA SER A 472 -23.81 24.96 -5.68
C SER A 472 -24.20 25.92 -6.80
N THR A 473 -24.95 25.44 -7.79
CA THR A 473 -25.70 26.33 -8.68
C THR A 473 -26.81 26.96 -7.85
N SER A 474 -26.50 28.10 -7.24
CA SER A 474 -27.52 28.99 -6.69
C SER A 474 -28.33 29.52 -7.88
N THR A 475 -29.36 28.78 -8.27
CA THR A 475 -30.38 29.30 -9.17
C THR A 475 -31.18 30.31 -8.37
N THR A 476 -30.72 31.55 -8.34
CA THR A 476 -31.51 32.69 -7.87
C THR A 476 -32.76 32.73 -8.76
N PRO A 477 -33.98 32.54 -8.21
CA PRO A 477 -35.17 32.64 -9.03
C PRO A 477 -35.33 34.11 -9.43
N THR A 478 -35.15 34.41 -10.71
CA THR A 478 -35.54 35.68 -11.29
C THR A 478 -37.06 35.73 -11.29
N LEU A 479 -37.64 36.46 -10.34
CA LEU A 479 -39.03 36.90 -10.38
C LEU A 479 -39.21 37.81 -11.61
N ALA A 480 -40.12 37.41 -12.51
CA ALA A 480 -40.69 38.27 -13.54
C ALA A 480 -42.22 38.30 -13.34
#